data_AF-A0A963RRJ3-F1
#
_entry.id   AF-A0A963RRJ3-F1
#
_cell.length_a   1.000
_cell.length_b   1.000
_cell.length_c   1.000
_cell.angle_alpha   90.00
_cell.angle_beta   90.00
_cell.angle_gamma   90.00
#
_symmetry.space_group_name_H-M   'P 1'
#
loop_
_entity.id
_entity.type
_entity.pdbx_description
1 polymer ?
#
loop_
_entity_poly.entity_id
_entity_poly.type
_entity_poly.pdbx_seq_one_letter_code
_entity_poly.pdbx_strand_id
1 'polypeptide(L)'
;NLALIPGTVGASPVQNIGAYGVELQDRFHELDAIDLRSGELFTLNAAECGFGYRDSVFKHTPAEPGGFGLAGRALILRVRFALPKAWKPVLGYLDLERKMQETGVAEPTARQIYEWVVAIRRAKLPDPAVIGNAGSFFKNPTVTPEQCQDIIGRDPKVVHYPMPDGSFKLAAGWLIDACGWKGKRVGNAGVYEKQALVLVNTGGHEQPATGGEVMTLARAIQTSVYERFGIRLEPEPVVV
;
A
#
# COMPACT_ATOMS: atom_id res chain seq x y z
N ASN A 1 10.26 -7.80 -6.62
CA ASN A 1 9.58 -7.26 -5.42
C ASN A 1 8.16 -6.78 -5.72
N LEU A 2 7.94 -5.96 -6.76
CA LEU A 2 6.60 -5.43 -7.13
C LEU A 2 5.69 -6.41 -7.91
N ALA A 3 5.98 -7.71 -7.89
CA ALA A 3 5.23 -8.69 -8.67
C ALA A 3 3.79 -8.86 -8.15
N LEU A 4 2.84 -9.14 -9.06
CA LEU A 4 1.43 -9.40 -8.76
C LEU A 4 0.71 -8.25 -8.00
N ILE A 5 1.14 -7.01 -8.22
CA ILE A 5 0.36 -5.82 -7.87
C ILE A 5 -0.64 -5.60 -9.02
N PRO A 6 -1.96 -5.60 -8.75
CA PRO A 6 -2.97 -5.30 -9.77
C PRO A 6 -2.91 -3.85 -10.26
N GLY A 7 -3.58 -3.58 -11.38
CA GLY A 7 -3.73 -2.23 -11.94
C GLY A 7 -2.91 -2.01 -13.20
N THR A 8 -2.61 -0.75 -13.50
CA THR A 8 -1.95 -0.34 -14.75
C THR A 8 -0.61 0.34 -14.47
N VAL A 9 0.25 0.39 -15.49
CA VAL A 9 1.50 1.16 -15.45
C VAL A 9 1.22 2.65 -15.23
N GLY A 10 0.14 3.20 -15.79
CA GLY A 10 -0.20 4.61 -15.60
C GLY A 10 -0.63 4.95 -14.15
N ALA A 11 -1.24 4.00 -13.44
CA ALA A 11 -1.64 4.20 -12.04
C ALA A 11 -0.49 3.99 -11.04
N SER A 12 0.60 3.32 -11.45
CA SER A 12 1.69 2.97 -10.54
C SER A 12 2.39 4.18 -9.89
N PRO A 13 2.62 5.32 -10.59
CA PRO A 13 3.23 6.50 -9.98
C PRO A 13 2.28 7.24 -9.03
N VAL A 14 0.97 7.20 -9.26
CA VAL A 14 -0.02 8.00 -8.51
C VAL A 14 0.11 7.79 -7.00
N GLN A 15 0.32 6.54 -6.58
CA GLN A 15 0.50 6.19 -5.18
C GLN A 15 1.88 5.61 -4.88
N ASN A 16 2.87 5.82 -5.76
CA ASN A 16 4.22 5.25 -5.63
C ASN A 16 4.16 3.77 -5.17
N ILE A 17 3.60 2.89 -6.01
CA ILE A 17 3.31 1.51 -5.60
C ILE A 17 4.52 0.85 -4.95
N GLY A 18 4.30 0.13 -3.85
CA GLY A 18 5.39 -0.45 -3.07
C GLY A 18 5.03 -1.77 -2.44
N ALA A 19 5.95 -2.72 -2.51
CA ALA A 19 5.82 -4.02 -1.86
C ALA A 19 7.20 -4.66 -1.65
N TYR A 20 7.34 -5.38 -0.54
CA TYR A 20 8.53 -6.16 -0.21
C TYR A 20 9.84 -5.34 -0.27
N GLY A 21 9.84 -4.16 0.36
CA GLY A 21 11.03 -3.31 0.49
C GLY A 21 11.45 -2.54 -0.76
N VAL A 22 10.62 -2.53 -1.81
CA VAL A 22 10.84 -1.72 -3.01
C VAL A 22 9.59 -0.89 -3.28
N GLU A 23 9.80 0.35 -3.69
CA GLU A 23 8.78 1.27 -4.20
C GLU A 23 9.05 1.60 -5.68
N LEU A 24 8.05 2.13 -6.38
CA LEU A 24 8.19 2.51 -7.78
C LEU A 24 9.30 3.54 -7.98
N GLN A 25 9.39 4.53 -7.09
CA GLN A 25 10.40 5.59 -7.14
C GLN A 25 11.83 5.04 -7.25
N ASP A 26 12.11 3.86 -6.66
CA ASP A 26 13.44 3.27 -6.65
C ASP A 26 13.93 2.88 -8.05
N ARG A 27 13.00 2.70 -9.00
CA ARG A 27 13.28 2.28 -10.38
C ARG A 27 12.66 3.23 -11.40
N PHE A 28 12.13 4.37 -10.96
CA PHE A 28 11.51 5.36 -11.82
C PHE A 28 12.57 6.26 -12.47
N HIS A 29 12.37 6.58 -13.74
CA HIS A 29 13.17 7.60 -14.44
C HIS A 29 12.36 8.87 -14.60
N GLU A 30 11.26 8.77 -15.36
CA GLU A 30 10.35 9.87 -15.65
C GLU A 30 9.02 9.32 -16.21
N LEU A 31 8.03 10.18 -16.37
CA LEU A 31 6.76 9.87 -17.04
C LEU A 31 6.34 11.01 -17.96
N ASP A 32 5.49 10.72 -18.94
CA ASP A 32 4.75 11.77 -19.67
C ASP A 32 3.28 11.73 -19.29
N ALA A 33 2.71 12.92 -19.19
CA ALA A 33 1.30 13.15 -18.94
C ALA A 33 0.76 14.24 -19.86
N ILE A 34 -0.56 14.32 -19.95
CA ILE A 34 -1.28 15.45 -20.53
C ILE A 34 -1.99 16.22 -19.42
N ASP A 35 -1.94 17.54 -19.49
CA ASP A 35 -2.77 18.40 -18.65
C ASP A 35 -4.17 18.44 -19.24
N LEU A 36 -5.16 17.93 -18.52
CA LEU A 36 -6.54 17.85 -18.96
C LEU A 36 -7.22 19.22 -19.11
N ARG A 37 -6.62 20.29 -18.57
CA ARG A 37 -7.13 21.67 -18.72
C ARG A 37 -6.61 22.33 -19.99
N SER A 38 -5.29 22.28 -20.23
CA SER A 38 -4.67 22.95 -21.39
C SER A 38 -4.55 22.06 -22.61
N GLY A 39 -4.60 20.73 -22.45
CA GLY A 39 -4.30 19.77 -23.50
C GLY A 39 -2.80 19.61 -23.78
N GLU A 40 -1.93 20.27 -23.02
CA GLU A 40 -0.49 20.25 -23.26
C GLU A 40 0.17 19.01 -22.66
N LEU A 41 1.16 18.48 -23.38
CA LEU A 41 2.00 17.38 -22.91
C LEU A 41 3.11 17.92 -22.01
N PHE A 42 3.40 17.20 -20.93
CA PHE A 42 4.53 17.49 -20.06
C PHE A 42 5.18 16.20 -19.55
N THR A 43 6.44 16.31 -19.15
CA THR A 43 7.24 15.22 -18.61
C THR A 43 7.59 15.55 -17.16
N LEU A 44 7.54 14.56 -16.27
CA LEU A 44 7.97 14.72 -14.88
C LEU A 44 9.04 13.68 -14.54
N ASN A 45 10.14 14.14 -13.94
CA ASN A 45 11.13 13.29 -13.30
C ASN A 45 10.70 12.92 -11.86
N ALA A 46 11.50 12.10 -11.18
CA ALA A 46 11.19 11.59 -9.83
C ALA A 46 10.99 12.71 -8.79
N ALA A 47 11.80 13.77 -8.84
CA ALA A 47 11.73 14.87 -7.89
C ALA A 47 10.44 15.69 -8.11
N GLU A 48 10.07 15.94 -9.37
CA GLU A 48 8.85 16.68 -9.72
C GLU A 48 7.58 15.88 -9.42
N CYS A 49 7.63 14.54 -9.49
CA CYS A 49 6.54 13.69 -9.02
C CYS A 49 6.33 13.75 -7.50
N GLY A 50 7.32 14.22 -6.73
CA GLY A 50 7.25 14.34 -5.27
C GLY A 50 6.82 13.03 -4.60
N PHE A 51 7.43 11.92 -4.97
CA PHE A 51 7.05 10.61 -4.43
C PHE A 51 7.28 10.52 -2.91
N GLY A 52 6.33 9.88 -2.23
CA GLY A 52 6.41 9.54 -0.82
C GLY A 52 5.74 8.20 -0.55
N TYR A 53 5.64 7.82 0.73
CA TYR A 53 4.99 6.56 1.11
C TYR A 53 3.49 6.60 0.76
N ARG A 54 3.10 5.79 -0.25
CA ARG A 54 1.73 5.76 -0.80
C ARG A 54 1.26 7.11 -1.34
N ASP A 55 2.20 7.92 -1.83
CA ASP A 55 1.94 9.31 -2.15
C ASP A 55 2.74 9.85 -3.34
N SER A 56 2.17 10.87 -4.00
CA SER A 56 2.80 11.64 -5.08
C SER A 56 2.01 12.92 -5.34
N VAL A 57 2.55 13.80 -6.18
CA VAL A 57 1.86 15.01 -6.68
C VAL A 57 0.47 14.72 -7.26
N PHE A 58 0.24 13.53 -7.83
CA PHE A 58 -1.03 13.16 -8.46
C PHE A 58 -2.18 12.92 -7.45
N LYS A 59 -1.89 12.83 -6.15
CA LYS A 59 -2.89 12.67 -5.09
C LYS A 59 -3.27 13.96 -4.40
N HIS A 60 -2.58 15.06 -4.70
CA HIS A 60 -2.80 16.35 -4.07
C HIS A 60 -3.48 17.32 -5.02
N THR A 61 -4.49 18.03 -4.50
CA THR A 61 -5.07 19.18 -5.19
C THR A 61 -4.14 20.38 -4.95
N PRO A 62 -3.72 21.11 -6.00
CA PRO A 62 -2.86 22.27 -5.82
C PRO A 62 -3.61 23.36 -5.05
N ALA A 63 -2.97 23.90 -3.99
CA ALA A 63 -3.56 24.93 -3.14
C ALA A 63 -3.69 26.29 -3.85
N GLU A 64 -2.77 26.56 -4.79
CA GLU A 64 -2.72 27.78 -5.59
C GLU A 64 -2.37 27.44 -7.06
N PRO A 65 -2.71 28.30 -8.04
CA PRO A 65 -2.28 28.12 -9.42
C PRO A 65 -0.75 28.00 -9.54
N GLY A 66 -0.27 26.87 -10.08
CA GLY A 66 1.16 26.57 -10.18
C GLY A 66 1.79 25.92 -8.94
N GLY A 67 1.00 25.68 -7.89
CA GLY A 67 1.45 24.95 -6.70
C GLY A 67 1.57 23.43 -6.89
N PHE A 68 2.10 22.74 -5.88
CA PHE A 68 2.25 21.29 -5.86
C PHE A 68 0.88 20.60 -5.84
N GLY A 69 0.57 19.83 -6.88
CA GLY A 69 -0.65 19.03 -6.96
C GLY A 69 -1.16 18.89 -8.39
N LEU A 70 -1.49 17.65 -8.77
CA LEU A 70 -1.99 17.30 -10.09
C LEU A 70 -3.26 16.42 -10.04
N ALA A 71 -3.86 16.26 -8.85
CA ALA A 71 -5.10 15.50 -8.70
C ALA A 71 -6.21 16.05 -9.60
N GLY A 72 -6.81 15.17 -10.42
CA GLY A 72 -7.86 15.52 -11.37
C GLY A 72 -7.42 16.41 -12.55
N ARG A 73 -6.14 16.78 -12.64
CA ARG A 73 -5.59 17.62 -13.72
C ARG A 73 -4.71 16.85 -14.69
N ALA A 74 -3.92 15.90 -14.21
CA ALA A 74 -2.99 15.15 -15.05
C ALA A 74 -3.54 13.78 -15.43
N LEU A 75 -3.35 13.40 -16.70
CA LEU A 75 -3.54 12.03 -17.17
C LEU A 75 -2.20 11.44 -17.62
N ILE A 76 -1.71 10.45 -16.88
CA ILE A 76 -0.42 9.78 -17.17
C ILE A 76 -0.59 8.92 -18.42
N LEU A 77 0.30 9.13 -19.41
CA LEU A 77 0.26 8.45 -20.70
C LEU A 77 1.27 7.30 -20.77
N ARG A 78 2.46 7.49 -20.19
CA ARG A 78 3.56 6.53 -20.23
C ARG A 78 4.52 6.75 -19.08
N VAL A 79 5.13 5.67 -18.60
CA VAL A 79 6.10 5.67 -17.51
C VAL A 79 7.39 4.99 -17.99
N ARG A 80 8.54 5.59 -17.68
CA ARG A 80 9.86 5.06 -18.00
C ARG A 80 10.58 4.67 -16.72
N PHE A 81 11.16 3.47 -16.74
CA PHE A 81 11.88 2.89 -15.61
C PHE A 81 13.37 2.82 -15.92
N ALA A 82 14.21 3.11 -14.93
CA ALA A 82 15.64 2.89 -14.97
C ALA A 82 15.98 1.61 -14.19
N LEU A 83 16.27 0.53 -14.93
CA LEU A 83 16.61 -0.77 -14.34
C LEU A 83 18.13 -0.99 -14.36
N PRO A 84 18.79 -1.19 -13.20
CA PRO A 84 20.24 -1.38 -13.16
C PRO A 84 20.65 -2.71 -13.82
N LYS A 85 21.63 -2.66 -14.74
CA LYS A 85 22.19 -3.86 -15.40
C LYS A 85 22.90 -4.77 -14.40
N ALA A 86 23.70 -4.18 -13.50
CA ALA A 86 24.29 -4.88 -12.36
C ALA A 86 23.22 -5.02 -11.26
N TRP A 87 22.28 -5.91 -11.48
CA TRP A 87 21.15 -6.13 -10.59
C TRP A 87 21.59 -6.64 -9.22
N LYS A 88 20.94 -6.15 -8.16
CA LYS A 88 21.12 -6.63 -6.78
C LYS A 88 19.76 -6.99 -6.18
N PRO A 89 19.66 -8.10 -5.44
CA PRO A 89 18.41 -8.51 -4.81
C PRO A 89 18.06 -7.57 -3.64
N VAL A 90 16.77 -7.30 -3.46
CA VAL A 90 16.24 -6.58 -2.29
C VAL A 90 15.49 -7.58 -1.42
N LEU A 91 16.07 -7.90 -0.27
CA LEU A 91 15.68 -9.06 0.55
C LEU A 91 15.25 -8.69 1.97
N GLY A 92 15.41 -7.43 2.40
CA GLY A 92 15.16 -6.98 3.77
C GLY A 92 13.69 -6.92 4.21
N TYR A 93 12.81 -7.69 3.57
CA TYR A 93 11.42 -7.83 3.98
C TYR A 93 11.22 -9.22 4.56
N LEU A 94 10.65 -9.31 5.77
CA LEU A 94 10.58 -10.53 6.58
C LEU A 94 10.07 -11.78 5.82
N ASP A 95 9.03 -11.62 4.99
CA ASP A 95 8.49 -12.75 4.21
C ASP A 95 9.52 -13.30 3.18
N LEU A 96 10.38 -12.44 2.63
CA LEU A 96 11.46 -12.87 1.72
C LEU A 96 12.61 -13.51 2.49
N GLU A 97 12.98 -12.98 3.65
CA GLU A 97 13.99 -13.59 4.54
C GLU A 97 13.58 -15.01 4.94
N ARG A 98 12.29 -15.20 5.29
CA ARG A 98 11.72 -16.53 5.55
C ARG A 98 11.85 -17.45 4.35
N LYS A 99 11.55 -16.97 3.13
CA LYS A 99 11.69 -17.77 1.92
C LYS A 99 13.14 -18.18 1.64
N MET A 100 14.10 -17.32 1.93
CA MET A 100 15.52 -17.67 1.82
C MET A 100 15.88 -18.81 2.79
N GLN A 101 15.44 -18.72 4.04
CA GLN A 101 15.67 -19.77 5.05
C GLN A 101 14.98 -21.09 4.67
N GLU A 102 13.73 -21.04 4.23
CA GLU A 102 12.94 -22.21 3.82
C GLU A 102 13.54 -22.94 2.60
N THR A 103 14.11 -22.19 1.65
CA THR A 103 14.63 -22.76 0.39
C THR A 103 16.13 -23.02 0.41
N GLY A 104 16.84 -22.51 1.43
CA GLY A 104 18.30 -22.58 1.51
C GLY A 104 19.02 -21.72 0.45
N VAL A 105 18.32 -20.81 -0.23
CA VAL A 105 18.90 -19.97 -1.29
C VAL A 105 19.35 -18.62 -0.71
N ALA A 106 20.66 -18.46 -0.55
CA ALA A 106 21.27 -17.22 -0.04
C ALA A 106 21.34 -16.09 -1.09
N GLU A 107 21.53 -16.44 -2.37
CA GLU A 107 21.66 -15.48 -3.48
C GLU A 107 20.61 -15.74 -4.56
N PRO A 108 19.35 -15.34 -4.33
CA PRO A 108 18.28 -15.60 -5.29
C PRO A 108 18.42 -14.72 -6.53
N THR A 109 18.08 -15.29 -7.69
CA THR A 109 17.89 -14.57 -8.95
C THR A 109 16.61 -13.71 -8.91
N ALA A 110 16.50 -12.74 -9.82
CA ALA A 110 15.29 -11.91 -9.93
C ALA A 110 14.03 -12.76 -10.20
N ARG A 111 14.18 -13.88 -10.92
CA ARG A 111 13.10 -14.83 -11.20
C ARG A 111 12.65 -15.56 -9.92
N GLN A 112 13.58 -16.02 -9.09
CA GLN A 112 13.24 -16.65 -7.80
C GLN A 112 12.53 -15.67 -6.86
N ILE A 113 13.00 -14.42 -6.77
CA ILE A 113 12.30 -13.39 -6.00
C ILE A 113 10.89 -13.14 -6.54
N TYR A 114 10.73 -13.09 -7.86
CA TYR A 114 9.40 -12.97 -8.48
C TYR A 114 8.48 -14.12 -8.05
N GLU A 115 8.95 -15.37 -8.14
CA GLU A 115 8.16 -16.56 -7.79
C GLU A 115 7.80 -16.58 -6.30
N TRP A 116 8.76 -16.27 -5.42
CA TRP A 116 8.52 -16.15 -3.99
C TRP A 116 7.49 -15.07 -3.67
N VAL A 117 7.62 -13.88 -4.26
CA VAL A 117 6.64 -12.80 -4.07
C VAL A 117 5.24 -13.23 -4.52
N VAL A 118 5.13 -13.86 -5.69
CA VAL A 118 3.84 -14.37 -6.21
C VAL A 118 3.24 -15.39 -5.25
N ALA A 119 4.03 -16.36 -4.78
CA ALA A 119 3.58 -17.38 -3.85
C ALA A 119 3.11 -16.78 -2.52
N ILE A 120 3.92 -15.88 -1.92
CA ILE A 120 3.56 -15.19 -0.67
C ILE A 120 2.26 -14.39 -0.85
N ARG A 121 2.12 -13.65 -1.95
CA ARG A 121 0.92 -12.84 -2.21
C ARG A 121 -0.32 -13.71 -2.37
N ARG A 122 -0.25 -14.80 -3.15
CA ARG A 122 -1.37 -15.74 -3.33
C ARG A 122 -1.79 -16.42 -2.02
N ALA A 123 -0.85 -16.65 -1.11
CA ALA A 123 -1.16 -17.26 0.17
C ALA A 123 -1.94 -16.32 1.11
N LYS A 124 -1.70 -15.00 1.04
CA LYS A 124 -2.23 -14.03 2.02
C LYS A 124 -3.26 -13.04 1.47
N LEU A 125 -3.29 -12.80 0.16
CA LEU A 125 -4.17 -11.82 -0.46
C LEU A 125 -5.30 -12.53 -1.22
N PRO A 126 -6.55 -12.06 -1.06
CA PRO A 126 -7.65 -12.58 -1.85
C PRO A 126 -7.53 -12.13 -3.31
N ASP A 127 -7.83 -13.04 -4.24
CA ASP A 127 -7.97 -12.68 -5.66
C ASP A 127 -9.21 -11.79 -5.84
N PRO A 128 -9.06 -10.53 -6.32
CA PRO A 128 -10.19 -9.63 -6.55
C PRO A 128 -11.25 -10.18 -7.51
N ALA A 129 -10.86 -11.10 -8.42
CA ALA A 129 -11.80 -11.76 -9.32
C ALA A 129 -12.68 -12.81 -8.62
N VAL A 130 -12.24 -13.32 -7.46
CA VAL A 130 -12.99 -14.30 -6.65
C VAL A 130 -13.77 -13.60 -5.55
N ILE A 131 -13.15 -12.63 -4.87
CA ILE A 131 -13.79 -11.86 -3.80
C ILE A 131 -13.34 -10.40 -3.91
N GLY A 132 -14.30 -9.53 -4.24
CA GLY A 132 -14.02 -8.12 -4.56
C GLY A 132 -13.29 -7.43 -3.42
N ASN A 133 -12.15 -6.81 -3.72
CA ASN A 133 -11.34 -6.06 -2.76
C ASN A 133 -10.45 -5.04 -3.48
N ALA A 134 -9.95 -4.06 -2.74
CA ALA A 134 -9.03 -3.03 -3.24
C ALA A 134 -7.59 -3.22 -2.70
N GLY A 135 -7.22 -4.45 -2.33
CA GLY A 135 -5.96 -4.72 -1.63
C GLY A 135 -5.97 -4.22 -0.18
N SER A 136 -4.81 -3.76 0.30
CA SER A 136 -4.71 -3.14 1.62
C SER A 136 -5.54 -1.86 1.66
N PHE A 137 -6.54 -1.83 2.53
CA PHE A 137 -7.48 -0.73 2.63
C PHE A 137 -6.91 0.46 3.41
N PHE A 138 -5.96 0.22 4.31
CA PHE A 138 -5.31 1.25 5.12
C PHE A 138 -3.80 1.31 4.86
N LYS A 139 -3.23 2.52 4.89
CA LYS A 139 -1.80 2.73 4.95
C LYS A 139 -1.23 2.27 6.30
N ASN A 140 0.05 1.92 6.33
CA ASN A 140 0.75 1.74 7.60
C ASN A 140 1.06 3.11 8.23
N PRO A 141 0.59 3.39 9.47
CA PRO A 141 0.85 4.67 10.12
C PRO A 141 2.32 4.78 10.53
N THR A 142 2.82 6.01 10.53
CA THR A 142 4.15 6.37 11.03
C THR A 142 3.98 7.14 12.33
N VAL A 143 4.80 6.82 13.33
CA VAL A 143 4.74 7.38 14.69
C VAL A 143 6.12 7.81 15.16
N THR A 144 6.17 8.67 16.19
CA THR A 144 7.44 9.08 16.81
C THR A 144 8.05 7.93 17.63
N PRO A 145 9.35 7.98 17.96
CA PRO A 145 9.99 7.02 18.86
C PRO A 145 9.26 6.86 20.20
N GLU A 146 8.83 7.98 20.80
CA GLU A 146 8.17 8.00 22.11
C GLU A 146 6.81 7.28 22.02
N GLN A 147 6.00 7.63 21.01
CA GLN A 147 4.71 6.96 20.80
C GLN A 147 4.90 5.47 20.49
N CYS A 148 5.93 5.08 19.74
CA CYS A 148 6.24 3.68 19.47
C CYS A 148 6.59 2.93 20.77
N GLN A 149 7.43 3.52 21.63
CA GLN A 149 7.82 2.93 22.92
C GLN A 149 6.61 2.76 23.85
N ASP A 150 5.72 3.75 23.92
CA ASP A 150 4.48 3.69 24.70
C ASP A 150 3.53 2.59 24.21
N ILE A 151 3.48 2.35 22.90
CA ILE A 151 2.70 1.25 22.33
C ILE A 151 3.36 -0.08 22.64
N ILE A 152 4.68 -0.22 22.50
CA ILE A 152 5.41 -1.45 22.85
C ILE A 152 5.20 -1.80 24.34
N GLY A 153 5.18 -0.81 25.23
CA GLY A 153 4.93 -1.03 26.66
C GLY A 153 3.55 -1.63 26.96
N ARG A 154 2.52 -1.26 26.18
CA ARG A 154 1.14 -1.76 26.32
C ARG A 154 0.89 -3.05 25.51
N ASP A 155 1.52 -3.15 24.35
CA ASP A 155 1.34 -4.20 23.35
C ASP A 155 2.72 -4.68 22.83
N PRO A 156 3.46 -5.50 23.60
CA PRO A 156 4.85 -5.86 23.29
C PRO A 156 5.06 -6.62 21.98
N LYS A 157 3.99 -7.17 21.40
CA LYS A 157 4.00 -7.92 20.15
C LYS A 157 3.74 -7.04 18.92
N VAL A 158 3.60 -5.72 19.10
CA VAL A 158 3.35 -4.79 17.99
C VAL A 158 4.43 -4.91 16.93
N VAL A 159 4.01 -5.12 15.69
CA VAL A 159 4.93 -5.20 14.55
C VAL A 159 5.23 -3.78 14.08
N HIS A 160 6.50 -3.40 14.13
CA HIS A 160 6.99 -2.07 13.78
C HIS A 160 8.31 -2.17 13.00
N TYR A 161 8.60 -1.14 12.22
CA TYR A 161 9.81 -1.04 11.41
C TYR A 161 10.44 0.34 11.62
N PRO A 162 11.74 0.43 11.95
CA PRO A 162 12.43 1.70 12.02
C PRO A 162 12.53 2.33 10.63
N MET A 163 12.38 3.64 10.55
CA MET A 163 12.51 4.44 9.32
C MET A 163 13.81 5.26 9.35
N PRO A 164 14.37 5.64 8.18
CA PRO A 164 15.64 6.38 8.12
C PRO A 164 15.64 7.75 8.83
N ASP A 165 14.48 8.38 8.97
CA ASP A 165 14.29 9.66 9.65
C ASP A 165 14.15 9.52 11.18
N GLY A 166 14.30 8.30 11.70
CA GLY A 166 14.15 7.98 13.12
C GLY A 166 12.71 7.69 13.55
N SER A 167 11.72 7.89 12.68
CA SER A 167 10.34 7.51 12.97
C SER A 167 10.14 5.99 12.90
N PHE A 168 8.98 5.52 13.36
CA PHE A 168 8.62 4.11 13.30
C PHE A 168 7.35 3.91 12.49
N LYS A 169 7.38 2.97 11.55
CA LYS A 169 6.22 2.55 10.78
C LYS A 169 5.59 1.31 11.43
N LEU A 170 4.32 1.41 11.81
CA LEU A 170 3.59 0.31 12.44
C LEU A 170 2.81 -0.50 11.41
N ALA A 171 2.75 -1.82 11.57
CA ALA A 171 1.94 -2.66 10.69
C ALA A 171 0.45 -2.49 11.00
N ALA A 172 -0.28 -1.75 10.15
CA ALA A 172 -1.72 -1.52 10.31
C ALA A 172 -2.51 -2.84 10.37
N GLY A 173 -2.11 -3.86 9.60
CA GLY A 173 -2.75 -5.18 9.68
C GLY A 173 -2.64 -5.82 11.06
N TRP A 174 -1.52 -5.63 11.75
CA TRP A 174 -1.37 -6.09 13.12
C TRP A 174 -2.27 -5.32 14.09
N LEU A 175 -2.34 -3.98 13.95
CA LEU A 175 -3.21 -3.14 14.78
C LEU A 175 -4.70 -3.55 14.64
N ILE A 176 -5.14 -3.79 13.41
CA ILE A 176 -6.51 -4.21 13.10
C ILE A 176 -6.81 -5.62 13.67
N ASP A 177 -5.87 -6.55 13.52
CA ASP A 177 -5.99 -7.92 14.06
C ASP A 177 -5.99 -7.93 15.59
N ALA A 178 -5.15 -7.10 16.22
CA ALA A 178 -5.12 -6.93 17.67
C ALA A 178 -6.48 -6.45 18.21
N CYS A 179 -7.17 -5.56 17.49
CA CYS A 179 -8.55 -5.14 17.77
C CYS A 179 -9.61 -6.22 17.43
N GLY A 180 -9.19 -7.40 16.96
CA GLY A 180 -10.04 -8.55 16.69
C GLY A 180 -10.94 -8.38 15.47
N TRP A 181 -10.54 -7.56 14.50
CA TRP A 181 -11.37 -7.31 13.30
C TRP A 181 -11.23 -8.39 12.23
N LYS A 182 -10.17 -9.20 12.26
CA LYS A 182 -9.92 -10.21 11.22
C LYS A 182 -11.08 -11.22 11.16
N GLY A 183 -11.68 -11.38 9.99
CA GLY A 183 -12.85 -12.23 9.77
C GLY A 183 -14.20 -11.63 10.18
N LYS A 184 -14.25 -10.43 10.81
CA LYS A 184 -15.50 -9.75 11.15
C LYS A 184 -16.14 -9.12 9.92
N ARG A 185 -17.45 -8.86 10.02
CA ARG A 185 -18.29 -8.31 8.95
C ARG A 185 -19.23 -7.22 9.49
N VAL A 186 -19.58 -6.29 8.61
CA VAL A 186 -20.65 -5.31 8.79
C VAL A 186 -21.49 -5.34 7.52
N GLY A 187 -22.69 -5.91 7.62
CA GLY A 187 -23.49 -6.27 6.45
C GLY A 187 -22.70 -7.17 5.49
N ASN A 188 -22.64 -6.76 4.22
CA ASN A 188 -21.92 -7.48 3.16
C ASN A 188 -20.43 -7.09 3.03
N ALA A 189 -19.93 -6.12 3.79
CA ALA A 189 -18.50 -5.83 3.87
C ALA A 189 -17.84 -6.66 4.98
N GLY A 190 -16.63 -7.17 4.75
CA GLY A 190 -15.88 -7.95 5.72
C GLY A 190 -14.39 -7.66 5.73
N VAL A 191 -13.70 -8.14 6.77
CA VAL A 191 -12.23 -8.15 6.85
C VAL A 191 -11.73 -9.53 6.48
N TYR A 192 -10.77 -9.62 5.56
CA TYR A 192 -10.29 -10.90 5.07
C TYR A 192 -9.58 -11.72 6.17
N GLU A 193 -9.95 -13.01 6.27
CA GLU A 193 -9.50 -13.91 7.34
C GLU A 193 -7.98 -14.15 7.38
N LYS A 194 -7.30 -14.02 6.23
CA LYS A 194 -5.84 -14.23 6.13
C LYS A 194 -5.04 -12.94 6.20
N GLN A 195 -5.69 -11.78 6.05
CA GLN A 195 -5.02 -10.48 6.03
C GLN A 195 -5.96 -9.37 6.50
N ALA A 196 -5.76 -8.91 7.73
CA ALA A 196 -6.63 -7.91 8.38
C ALA A 196 -6.61 -6.53 7.70
N LEU A 197 -5.62 -6.24 6.86
CA LEU A 197 -5.57 -5.04 6.05
C LEU A 197 -6.56 -5.02 4.88
N VAL A 198 -7.10 -6.17 4.47
CA VAL A 198 -7.91 -6.26 3.25
C VAL A 198 -9.38 -6.30 3.61
N LEU A 199 -10.13 -5.29 3.16
CA LEU A 199 -11.58 -5.31 3.19
C LEU A 199 -12.11 -6.02 1.95
N VAL A 200 -13.11 -6.87 2.14
CA VAL A 200 -13.67 -7.75 1.10
C VAL A 200 -15.18 -7.55 0.97
N ASN A 201 -15.66 -7.59 -0.27
CA ASN A 201 -17.07 -7.77 -0.59
C ASN A 201 -17.42 -9.25 -0.36
N THR A 202 -18.12 -9.51 0.73
CA THR A 202 -18.60 -10.84 1.11
C THR A 202 -20.03 -11.13 0.63
N GLY A 203 -20.65 -10.15 -0.03
CA GLY A 203 -21.91 -10.30 -0.72
C GLY A 203 -21.74 -11.01 -2.07
N GLY A 204 -22.82 -11.64 -2.53
CA GLY A 204 -22.87 -12.25 -3.87
C GLY A 204 -23.21 -11.23 -4.96
N HIS A 205 -23.37 -11.70 -6.21
CA HIS A 205 -23.79 -10.85 -7.33
C HIS A 205 -25.15 -10.18 -7.13
N GLU A 206 -26.08 -10.85 -6.45
CA GLU A 206 -27.44 -10.34 -6.23
C GLU A 206 -27.51 -9.29 -5.11
N GLN A 207 -26.64 -9.41 -4.12
CA GLN A 207 -26.58 -8.51 -2.96
C GLN A 207 -25.12 -8.21 -2.63
N PRO A 208 -24.45 -7.38 -3.45
CA PRO A 208 -23.07 -7.01 -3.21
C PRO A 208 -22.97 -6.07 -2.01
N ALA A 209 -21.78 -6.00 -1.40
CA ALA A 209 -21.46 -4.93 -0.47
C ALA A 209 -21.61 -3.56 -1.14
N THR A 210 -22.34 -2.67 -0.48
CA THR A 210 -22.43 -1.27 -0.88
C THR A 210 -21.19 -0.50 -0.43
N GLY A 211 -20.87 0.61 -1.11
CA GLY A 211 -19.82 1.52 -0.65
C GLY A 211 -20.08 2.04 0.76
N GLY A 212 -21.35 2.25 1.13
CA GLY A 212 -21.76 2.64 2.47
C GLY A 212 -21.39 1.62 3.54
N GLU A 213 -21.60 0.32 3.29
CA GLU A 213 -21.18 -0.76 4.20
C GLU A 213 -19.66 -0.84 4.33
N VAL A 214 -18.93 -0.75 3.20
CA VAL A 214 -17.46 -0.76 3.21
C VAL A 214 -16.92 0.40 4.04
N MET A 215 -17.46 1.61 3.85
CA MET A 215 -17.03 2.78 4.61
C MET A 215 -17.48 2.74 6.08
N THR A 216 -18.62 2.11 6.39
CA THR A 216 -19.06 1.89 7.77
C THR A 216 -18.10 0.93 8.49
N LEU A 217 -17.73 -0.19 7.85
CA LEU A 217 -16.71 -1.10 8.36
C LEU A 217 -15.37 -0.39 8.56
N ALA A 218 -14.91 0.38 7.55
CA ALA A 218 -13.66 1.11 7.63
C ALA A 218 -13.62 2.09 8.81
N ARG A 219 -14.71 2.85 9.03
CA ARG A 219 -14.83 3.78 10.17
C ARG A 219 -14.82 3.05 11.50
N ALA A 220 -15.52 1.92 11.62
CA ALA A 220 -15.52 1.12 12.84
C ALA A 220 -14.11 0.60 13.19
N ILE A 221 -13.35 0.17 12.18
CA ILE A 221 -11.95 -0.23 12.34
C ILE A 221 -11.09 0.97 12.78
N GLN A 222 -11.22 2.13 12.12
CA GLN A 222 -10.48 3.35 12.47
C GLN A 222 -10.74 3.76 13.92
N THR A 223 -12.01 3.78 14.35
CA THR A 223 -12.39 4.11 15.74
C THR A 223 -11.76 3.13 16.72
N SER A 224 -11.87 1.84 16.47
CA SER A 224 -11.34 0.81 17.37
C SER A 224 -9.80 0.85 17.50
N VAL A 225 -9.09 1.12 16.39
CA VAL A 225 -7.63 1.28 16.41
C VAL A 225 -7.23 2.58 17.12
N TYR A 226 -7.99 3.66 16.91
CA TYR A 226 -7.76 4.93 17.60
C TYR A 226 -7.99 4.82 19.11
N GLU A 227 -9.08 4.20 19.55
CA GLU A 227 -9.39 4.04 20.97
C GLU A 227 -8.33 3.20 21.72
N ARG A 228 -7.80 2.15 21.08
CA ARG A 228 -6.78 1.28 21.71
C ARG A 228 -5.37 1.87 21.65
N PHE A 229 -4.96 2.38 20.49
CA PHE A 229 -3.57 2.73 20.23
C PHE A 229 -3.31 4.23 20.14
N GLY A 230 -4.36 5.06 20.08
CA GLY A 230 -4.24 6.50 19.80
C GLY A 230 -3.84 6.80 18.36
N ILE A 231 -4.04 5.85 17.43
CA ILE A 231 -3.60 5.97 16.04
C ILE A 231 -4.80 6.03 15.10
N ARG A 232 -4.84 7.06 14.26
CA ARG A 232 -5.83 7.15 13.19
C ARG A 232 -5.28 6.54 11.91
N LEU A 233 -5.90 5.44 11.46
CA LEU A 233 -5.55 4.83 10.18
C LEU A 233 -6.07 5.67 9.02
N GLU A 234 -5.27 5.78 7.97
CA GLU A 234 -5.65 6.46 6.72
C GLU A 234 -6.02 5.44 5.65
N PRO A 235 -7.17 5.58 4.96
CA PRO A 235 -7.48 4.77 3.80
C PRO A 235 -6.44 4.95 2.67
N GLU A 236 -6.09 3.84 2.01
CA GLU A 236 -5.23 3.82 0.82
C GLU A 236 -6.03 3.97 -0.49
N PRO A 237 -7.18 3.27 -0.68
CA PRO A 237 -8.02 3.44 -1.86
C PRO A 237 -8.63 4.84 -1.97
N VAL A 238 -8.83 5.29 -3.21
CA VAL A 238 -9.61 6.52 -3.49
C VAL A 238 -11.08 6.21 -3.31
N VAL A 239 -11.75 7.00 -2.47
CA VAL A 239 -13.21 6.97 -2.31
C VAL A 239 -13.80 8.02 -3.25
N VAL A 240 -14.68 7.59 -4.15
CA VAL A 240 -15.33 8.42 -5.19
C VAL A 240 -16.79 8.64 -4.85
#